data_AF-A0A842T9P6-F1
#
_entry.id   AF-A0A842T9P6-F1
#
_cell.length_a   1.000
_cell.length_b   1.000
_cell.length_c   1.000
_cell.angle_alpha   90.00
_cell.angle_beta   90.00
_cell.angle_gamma   90.00
#
_symmetry.space_group_name_H-M   'P 1'
#
loop_
_entity.id
_entity.type
_entity.pdbx_description
1 polymer ?
#
loop_
_entity_poly.entity_id
_entity_poly.type
_entity_poly.pdbx_seq_one_letter_code
_entity_poly.pdbx_strand_id
1 'polypeptide(L)' 'MDLTCVNCGRNIETIPLSCGLSISLNGNTHKWECDLGDCGVRSIEDILCINCCTKLS' A
#
# COMPACT_ATOMS: atom_id res chain seq x y z
N MET A 1 -1.02 8.95 12.07
CA MET A 1 -1.78 8.61 10.86
C MET A 1 -1.89 7.11 10.89
N ASP A 2 -3.09 6.59 11.10
CA ASP A 2 -3.29 5.14 11.19
C ASP A 2 -3.48 4.61 9.77
N LEU A 3 -2.57 3.75 9.34
CA LEU A 3 -2.70 3.00 8.08
C LEU A 3 -3.47 1.72 8.39
N THR A 4 -4.57 1.50 7.68
CA THR A 4 -5.43 0.33 7.89
C THR A 4 -5.53 -0.46 6.60
N CYS A 5 -5.37 -1.79 6.68
CA CYS A 5 -5.54 -2.66 5.52
C CYS A 5 -6.99 -2.59 5.01
N VAL A 6 -7.18 -2.21 3.75
CA VAL A 6 -8.52 -2.08 3.14
C VAL A 6 -9.30 -3.40 3.11
N ASN A 7 -8.59 -4.54 3.08
CA ASN A 7 -9.22 -5.86 3.01
C ASN A 7 -9.61 -6.43 4.39
N CYS A 8 -8.73 -6.36 5.39
CA CYS A 8 -8.96 -7.03 6.68
C CYS A 8 -9.15 -6.08 7.88
N GLY A 9 -9.08 -4.76 7.68
CA GLY A 9 -9.28 -3.77 8.73
C GLY A 9 -8.19 -3.73 9.81
N ARG A 10 -7.10 -4.52 9.66
CA ARG A 10 -5.99 -4.50 10.60
C ARG A 10 -5.15 -3.25 10.41
N ASN A 11 -4.69 -2.67 11.52
CA ASN A 11 -3.69 -1.62 11.50
C ASN A 11 -2.38 -2.16 10.89
N ILE A 12 -1.74 -1.31 10.09
CA ILE A 12 -0.46 -1.53 9.46
C ILE A 12 0.55 -0.68 10.21
N GLU A 13 1.35 -1.35 11.03
CA GLU A 13 2.35 -0.71 11.87
C GLU A 13 3.58 -0.29 11.07
N THR A 14 3.86 -0.98 9.96
CA THR A 14 5.05 -0.76 9.13
C THR A 14 4.72 -0.90 7.65
N ILE A 15 5.30 -0.04 6.83
CA ILE A 15 5.32 -0.15 5.36
C ILE A 15 6.75 -0.42 4.88
N PRO A 16 6.93 -1.08 3.72
CA PRO A 16 8.25 -1.29 3.14
C PRO A 16 8.99 0.03 2.85
N LEU A 17 10.32 0.02 2.98
CA LEU A 17 11.15 1.19 2.67
C LEU A 17 11.00 1.64 1.21
N SER A 18 10.79 0.70 0.29
CA SER A 18 10.49 0.98 -1.12
C SER A 18 9.33 1.95 -1.28
N CYS A 19 8.28 1.85 -0.45
CA CYS A 19 7.12 2.73 -0.52
C CYS A 19 7.53 4.17 -0.23
N GLY A 20 8.30 4.41 0.83
CA GLY A 20 8.79 5.75 1.19
C GLY A 20 9.69 6.38 0.11
N LEU A 21 10.42 5.57 -0.66
CA LEU A 21 11.32 6.02 -1.71
C LEU A 21 10.66 6.17 -3.09
N SER A 22 9.44 5.67 -3.26
CA SER A 22 8.75 5.59 -4.57
C SER A 22 7.42 6.35 -4.61
N ILE A 23 7.13 7.18 -3.61
CA ILE A 23 5.89 7.96 -3.56
C ILE A 23 5.76 8.82 -4.82
N SER A 24 4.66 8.63 -5.55
CA SER A 24 4.35 9.39 -6.76
C SER A 24 2.86 9.64 -6.88
N LEU A 25 2.49 10.72 -7.57
CA LEU A 25 1.10 11.02 -7.89
C LEU A 25 0.72 10.35 -9.21
N ASN A 26 -0.27 9.46 -9.18
CA ASN A 26 -0.79 8.85 -10.40
C ASN A 26 -1.64 9.87 -11.16
N GLY A 27 -1.22 10.24 -12.38
CA GLY A 27 -1.89 11.26 -13.19
C GLY A 27 -3.29 10.87 -13.70
N ASN A 28 -3.63 9.59 -13.70
CA ASN A 28 -4.96 9.11 -14.12
C ASN A 28 -5.94 9.13 -12.94
N THR A 29 -5.53 8.58 -11.80
CA THR A 29 -6.40 8.43 -10.62
C THR A 29 -6.34 9.62 -9.67
N HIS A 30 -5.34 10.50 -9.82
CA HIS A 30 -5.03 11.60 -8.91
C HIS A 30 -4.77 11.14 -7.46
N LYS A 31 -4.35 9.89 -7.28
CA LYS A 31 -4.04 9.29 -5.99
C LYS A 31 -2.53 9.19 -5.79
N TRP A 32 -2.09 9.30 -4.53
CA TRP A 32 -0.72 9.03 -4.16
C TRP A 32 -0.49 7.53 -4.10
N GLU A 33 0.48 7.04 -4.86
CA GLU A 33 0.84 5.63 -4.96
C GLU A 33 2.29 5.42 -4.51
N CYS A 34 2.57 4.22 -4.02
CA CYS A 34 3.93 3.79 -3.69
C CYS A 34 4.10 2.29 -3.91
N ASP A 35 5.35 1.86 -4.05
CA ASP A 35 5.74 0.45 -4.19
C ASP A 35 5.79 -0.25 -2.83
N LEU A 36 4.84 -1.16 -2.60
CA LEU A 36 4.74 -1.99 -1.41
C LEU A 36 5.54 -3.31 -1.54
N GLY A 37 6.51 -3.40 -2.45
CA GLY A 37 7.33 -4.58 -2.67
C GLY A 37 6.50 -5.72 -3.27
N ASP A 38 6.40 -6.84 -2.55
CA ASP A 38 5.65 -8.02 -3.00
C ASP A 38 4.15 -7.73 -3.25
N CYS A 39 3.63 -6.63 -2.71
CA CYS A 39 2.25 -6.19 -2.91
C CYS A 39 2.04 -5.28 -4.12
N GLY A 40 3.12 -4.94 -4.83
CA GLY A 40 3.17 -4.06 -5.99
C GLY A 40 2.89 -2.59 -5.64
N VAL A 41 2.74 -1.78 -6.69
CA VAL A 41 2.39 -0.36 -6.57
C VAL A 41 0.90 -0.23 -6.25
N ARG A 42 0.57 0.51 -5.18
CA ARG A 42 -0.82 0.78 -4.77
C ARG A 42 -0.99 2.19 -4.24
N SER A 43 -2.23 2.68 -4.29
CA SER A 43 -2.62 3.90 -3.59
C SER A 43 -2.43 3.75 -2.09
N ILE A 44 -1.96 4.81 -1.43
CA ILE A 44 -1.87 4.91 0.03
C ILE A 44 -3.24 4.69 0.69
N GLU A 45 -4.32 5.07 0.01
CA GLU A 45 -5.70 4.92 0.47
C GLU A 45 -6.22 3.47 0.38
N ASP A 46 -5.64 2.68 -0.51
CA ASP A 46 -6.06 1.31 -0.85
C ASP A 46 -4.96 0.29 -0.49
N ILE A 47 -4.18 0.60 0.55
CA ILE A 47 -3.05 -0.22 1.01
C ILE A 47 -3.55 -1.58 1.55
N LEU A 48 -2.80 -2.64 1.23
CA LEU A 48 -3.01 -3.98 1.76
C LEU A 48 -1.88 -4.36 2.72
N CYS A 49 -2.20 -5.03 3.82
CA CYS A 49 -1.18 -5.68 4.63
C CYS A 49 -0.59 -6.88 3.88
N ILE A 50 0.63 -7.27 4.25
CA ILE A 50 1.36 -8.37 3.60
C ILE A 50 0.52 -9.65 3.50
N ASN A 51 -0.19 -10.00 4.58
CA ASN A 51 -1.04 -11.20 4.62
C ASN A 51 -2.21 -11.16 3.64
N CYS A 52 -2.75 -9.97 3.34
CA CYS A 52 -3.87 -9.83 2.41
C CYS A 52 -3.40 -9.77 0.96
N CYS A 53 -2.18 -9.28 0.71
CA CYS A 53 -1.65 -9.18 -0.63
C CYS A 53 -1.04 -10.51 -1.10
N THR A 54 -0.36 -11.25 -0.24
CA THR A 54 0.22 -12.57 -0.58
C THR A 54 -0.79 -13.71 -0.57
N LYS A 55 -2.00 -13.51 -0.05
CA LYS A 55 -3.10 -14.48 -0.18
C LYS A 55 -3.80 -14.45 -1.54
N LEU A 56 -3.46 -13.49 -2.39
CA LEU A 56 -4.01 -13.34 -3.74
C LEU A 56 -3.07 -13.90 -4.82
N SER A 57 -1.87 -14.37 -4.46
CA SER A 57 -0.87 -14.97 -5.35
C SER A 57 -0.93 -16.49 -5.37
#